data_AF-A0A187NFI7-F1
#
_entry.id   AF-A0A187NFI7-F1
#
_cell.length_a   1.000
_cell.length_b   1.000
_cell.length_c   1.000
_cell.angle_alpha   90.00
_cell.angle_beta   90.00
_cell.angle_gamma   90.00
#
_symmetry.space_group_name_H-M   'P 1'
#
loop_
_entity.id
_entity.type
_entity.pdbx_description
1 polymer ?
#
loop_
_entity_poly.entity_id
_entity_poly.type
_entity_poly.pdbx_seq_one_letter_code
_entity_poly.pdbx_strand_id
1 'polypeptide(L)'
;MYTDAALEQAVADFAELDRIERIGETRGQLLTHLSDAVKALQKAVDSLEQLRSNAVYDVEFVDGRDGRDVATFLDDSIRGTRAAYAVVHTVIDQETP
;
A
#
# COMPACT_ATOMS: atom_id res chain seq x y z
N MET A 1 25.64 36.15 -23.70
CA MET A 1 25.96 36.15 -22.25
C MET A 1 24.63 35.93 -21.54
N TYR A 2 24.39 34.75 -20.97
CA TYR A 2 23.19 34.52 -20.15
C TYR A 2 23.28 35.46 -18.93
N THR A 3 22.17 36.13 -18.60
CA THR A 3 22.10 36.93 -17.38
C THR A 3 22.04 36.00 -16.18
N ASP A 4 22.56 36.46 -15.05
CA ASP A 4 22.52 35.75 -13.76
C ASP A 4 21.08 35.26 -13.44
N ALA A 5 20.10 36.14 -13.65
CA ALA A 5 18.68 35.82 -13.50
C ALA A 5 18.15 34.69 -14.41
N ALA A 6 18.69 34.55 -15.64
CA ALA A 6 18.26 33.48 -16.54
C ALA A 6 18.87 32.13 -16.13
N LEU A 7 20.05 32.14 -15.51
CA LEU A 7 20.65 30.95 -14.91
C LEU A 7 19.89 30.54 -13.64
N GLU A 8 19.56 31.49 -12.77
CA GLU A 8 18.75 31.25 -11.57
C GLU A 8 17.39 30.64 -11.90
N GLN A 9 16.70 31.18 -12.92
CA GLN A 9 15.43 30.63 -13.37
C GLN A 9 15.57 29.20 -13.89
N ALA A 10 16.60 28.92 -14.71
CA ALA A 10 16.83 27.57 -15.21
C ALA A 10 17.09 26.57 -14.07
N VAL A 11 17.86 26.95 -13.04
CA VAL A 11 18.10 26.11 -11.86
C VAL A 11 16.80 25.85 -11.09
N ALA A 12 15.94 26.86 -10.94
CA ALA A 12 14.64 26.70 -10.30
C ALA A 12 13.73 25.75 -11.09
N ASP A 13 13.71 25.86 -12.42
CA ASP A 13 12.92 24.99 -13.29
C ASP A 13 13.41 23.53 -13.20
N PHE A 14 14.73 23.29 -13.17
CA PHE A 14 15.27 21.94 -12.98
C PHE A 14 14.90 21.37 -11.62
N ALA A 15 15.00 22.16 -10.54
CA ALA A 15 14.61 21.71 -9.20
C ALA A 15 13.12 21.38 -9.11
N GLU A 16 12.27 22.11 -9.83
CA GLU A 16 10.84 21.83 -9.94
C GLU A 16 10.58 20.49 -10.65
N LEU A 17 11.25 20.23 -11.77
CA LEU A 17 11.13 18.97 -12.50
C LEU A 17 11.57 17.76 -11.67
N ASP A 18 12.72 17.87 -10.98
CA ASP A 18 13.21 16.85 -10.04
C ASP A 18 12.19 16.55 -8.93
N ARG A 19 11.53 17.60 -8.41
CA ARG A 19 10.49 17.45 -7.41
C ARG A 19 9.28 16.70 -7.96
N ILE A 20 8.83 17.04 -9.16
CA ILE A 20 7.68 16.40 -9.83
C ILE A 20 7.98 14.92 -10.08
N GLU A 21 9.18 14.59 -10.59
CA GLU A 21 9.61 13.20 -10.80
C GLU A 21 9.58 12.41 -9.48
N ARG A 22 10.18 12.96 -8.42
CA ARG A 22 10.21 12.31 -7.11
C ARG A 22 8.82 12.09 -6.53
N ILE A 23 7.89 13.02 -6.76
CA ILE A 23 6.48 12.86 -6.35
C ILE A 23 5.86 11.68 -7.10
N GLY A 24 6.05 11.59 -8.42
CA GLY A 24 5.56 10.48 -9.24
C GLY A 24 6.10 9.12 -8.79
N GLU A 25 7.40 9.02 -8.56
CA GLU A 25 8.04 7.81 -8.05
C GLU A 25 7.48 7.40 -6.69
N THR A 26 7.38 8.35 -5.76
CA THR A 26 6.90 8.09 -4.39
C THR A 26 5.44 7.64 -4.40
N ARG A 27 4.61 8.18 -5.30
CA ARG A 27 3.22 7.75 -5.51
C ARG A 27 3.15 6.30 -6.00
N GLY A 28 3.96 5.93 -6.99
CA GLY A 28 4.05 4.55 -7.48
C GLY A 28 4.51 3.56 -6.40
N GLN A 29 5.47 3.97 -5.57
CA GLN A 29 5.93 3.18 -4.42
C GLN A 29 4.80 2.98 -3.39
N LEU A 30 4.04 4.03 -3.07
CA LEU A 30 2.91 3.94 -2.13
C LEU A 30 1.84 2.94 -2.62
N LEU A 31 1.47 2.98 -3.90
CA LEU A 31 0.54 2.01 -4.50
C LEU A 31 1.08 0.58 -4.39
N THR A 32 2.37 0.40 -4.67
CA THR A 32 3.03 -0.91 -4.61
C THR A 32 2.98 -1.45 -3.18
N HIS A 33 3.37 -0.65 -2.19
CA HIS A 33 3.34 -1.06 -0.78
C HIS A 33 1.93 -1.42 -0.30
N LEU A 34 0.89 -0.68 -0.70
CA LEU A 34 -0.50 -1.00 -0.35
C LEU A 34 -0.97 -2.30 -1.03
N SER A 35 -0.61 -2.52 -2.29
CA SER A 35 -0.88 -3.78 -3.01
C SER A 35 -0.21 -4.97 -2.33
N ASP A 36 1.05 -4.83 -1.94
CA ASP A 36 1.80 -5.88 -1.26
C ASP A 36 1.28 -6.16 0.14
N ALA A 37 0.82 -5.13 0.86
CA ALA A 37 0.13 -5.31 2.15
C ALA A 37 -1.16 -6.14 2.00
N VAL A 38 -1.99 -5.89 0.98
CA VAL A 38 -3.19 -6.71 0.71
C VAL A 38 -2.80 -8.18 0.46
N LYS A 39 -1.78 -8.43 -0.37
CA LYS A 39 -1.31 -9.80 -0.64
C LYS A 39 -0.79 -10.49 0.61
N ALA A 40 -0.06 -9.78 1.46
CA ALA A 40 0.46 -10.33 2.71
C ALA A 40 -0.67 -10.71 3.67
N LEU A 41 -1.69 -9.86 3.80
CA LEU A 41 -2.88 -10.15 4.61
C LEU A 41 -3.66 -11.36 4.08
N GLN A 42 -3.82 -11.48 2.75
CA GLN A 42 -4.46 -12.66 2.14
C GLN A 42 -3.71 -13.95 2.46
N LYS A 43 -2.37 -13.95 2.37
CA LYS A 43 -1.55 -15.10 2.76
C LYS A 43 -1.68 -15.44 4.25
N ALA A 44 -1.85 -14.43 5.11
CA ALA A 44 -2.10 -14.64 6.52
C ALA A 44 -3.46 -15.33 6.77
N VAL A 45 -4.51 -14.94 6.02
CA VAL A 45 -5.81 -15.63 6.03
C VAL A 45 -5.65 -17.07 5.60
N ASP A 46 -4.98 -17.33 4.47
CA ASP A 46 -4.76 -18.70 3.98
C ASP A 46 -4.04 -19.57 5.01
N SER A 47 -3.04 -19.01 5.71
CA SER A 47 -2.29 -19.71 6.76
C SER A 47 -3.17 -20.01 7.98
N LEU A 48 -4.01 -19.06 8.38
CA LEU A 48 -4.97 -19.25 9.47
C LEU A 48 -6.03 -20.30 9.11
N GLU A 49 -6.50 -20.33 7.86
CA GLU A 49 -7.42 -21.36 7.38
C GLU A 49 -6.78 -22.75 7.40
N GLN A 50 -5.49 -22.86 7.05
CA GLN A 50 -4.75 -24.13 7.16
C GLN A 50 -4.68 -24.60 8.60
N LEU A 51 -4.31 -23.72 9.55
CA LEU A 51 -4.30 -24.03 10.98
C LEU A 51 -5.67 -24.49 11.47
N ARG A 52 -6.74 -23.90 10.94
CA ARG A 52 -8.13 -24.22 11.32
C ARG A 52 -8.75 -25.39 10.55
N SER A 53 -8.04 -25.95 9.58
CA SER A 53 -8.50 -27.07 8.77
C SER A 53 -8.34 -28.40 9.52
N ASN A 54 -9.12 -29.42 9.15
CA ASN A 54 -8.94 -30.78 9.68
C ASN A 54 -7.61 -31.45 9.28
N ALA A 55 -6.82 -30.83 8.39
CA ALA A 55 -5.52 -31.35 7.99
C ALA A 55 -4.43 -31.04 9.03
N VAL A 56 -4.46 -29.85 9.63
CA VAL A 56 -3.51 -29.42 10.67
C VAL A 56 -4.17 -29.43 12.05
N TYR A 57 -5.39 -28.89 12.14
CA TYR A 57 -6.23 -28.80 13.34
C TYR A 57 -5.47 -28.29 14.57
N ASP A 58 -5.18 -27.00 14.58
CA ASP A 58 -4.65 -26.33 15.77
C ASP A 58 -5.80 -25.91 16.69
N VAL A 59 -5.91 -26.57 17.85
CA VAL A 59 -6.99 -26.36 18.81
C VAL A 59 -7.07 -24.93 19.34
N GLU A 60 -5.94 -24.21 19.44
CA GLU A 60 -5.91 -22.83 19.93
C GLU A 60 -6.56 -21.88 18.91
N PHE A 61 -6.38 -22.15 17.62
CA PHE A 61 -6.98 -21.35 16.54
C PHE A 61 -8.37 -21.84 16.12
N VAL A 62 -8.71 -23.12 16.33
CA VAL A 62 -10.03 -23.70 15.99
C VAL A 62 -11.05 -23.41 17.08
N ASP A 63 -10.75 -23.84 18.30
CA ASP A 63 -11.69 -23.84 19.43
C ASP A 63 -11.47 -22.65 20.37
N GLY A 64 -10.30 -22.02 20.29
CA GLY A 64 -9.99 -20.80 21.02
C GLY A 64 -10.70 -19.57 20.45
N ARG A 65 -11.01 -18.63 21.34
CA ARG A 65 -11.57 -17.32 20.98
C ARG A 65 -10.63 -16.54 20.06
N ASP A 66 -9.33 -16.65 20.32
CA ASP A 66 -8.29 -15.85 19.67
C ASP A 66 -8.23 -16.12 18.17
N GLY A 67 -8.44 -17.36 17.70
CA GLY A 67 -8.46 -17.67 16.28
C GLY A 67 -9.60 -16.99 15.51
N ARG A 68 -10.76 -16.79 16.16
CA ARG A 68 -11.88 -16.03 15.58
C ARG A 68 -11.60 -14.53 15.57
N ASP A 69 -10.98 -14.02 16.64
CA ASP A 69 -10.63 -12.61 16.75
C ASP A 69 -9.55 -12.23 15.72
N VAL A 70 -8.56 -13.09 15.50
CA VAL A 70 -7.54 -12.93 14.44
C VAL A 70 -8.18 -12.98 13.05
N ALA A 71 -9.09 -13.92 12.77
CA ALA A 71 -9.79 -13.98 11.49
C ALA A 71 -10.55 -12.69 11.19
N THR A 72 -11.29 -12.19 12.17
CA THR A 72 -12.04 -10.92 12.05
C THR A 72 -11.11 -9.75 11.79
N PHE A 73 -10.00 -9.67 12.53
CA PHE A 73 -9.00 -8.63 12.35
C PHE A 73 -8.37 -8.65 10.95
N LEU A 74 -8.05 -9.83 10.41
CA LEU A 74 -7.49 -9.97 9.07
C LEU A 74 -8.47 -9.52 7.98
N ASP A 75 -9.75 -9.93 8.08
CA ASP A 75 -10.79 -9.51 7.14
C ASP A 75 -10.99 -7.98 7.13
N ASP A 76 -11.06 -7.39 8.32
CA ASP A 76 -11.20 -5.94 8.49
C ASP A 76 -9.96 -5.20 7.96
N SER A 77 -8.76 -5.75 8.19
CA SER A 77 -7.50 -5.19 7.69
C SER A 77 -7.42 -5.25 6.17
N ILE A 78 -7.86 -6.35 5.53
CA ILE A 78 -7.92 -6.46 4.07
C ILE A 78 -8.86 -5.41 3.50
N ARG A 79 -10.04 -5.25 4.09
CA ARG A 79 -11.02 -4.24 3.65
C ARG A 79 -10.47 -2.82 3.79
N GLY A 80 -9.87 -2.49 4.94
CA GLY A 80 -9.27 -1.19 5.19
C GLY A 80 -8.12 -0.88 4.23
N THR A 81 -7.23 -1.86 4.00
CA THR A 81 -6.09 -1.69 3.10
C THR A 81 -6.53 -1.53 1.64
N ARG A 82 -7.54 -2.28 1.18
CA ARG A 82 -8.15 -2.10 -0.15
C ARG A 82 -8.80 -0.72 -0.31
N ALA A 83 -9.45 -0.22 0.72
CA ALA A 83 -10.02 1.13 0.70
C ALA A 83 -8.92 2.19 0.58
N ALA A 84 -7.84 2.08 1.35
CA ALA A 84 -6.68 2.97 1.25
C ALA A 84 -6.05 2.91 -0.15
N TYR A 85 -5.86 1.71 -0.71
CA TYR A 85 -5.36 1.53 -2.08
C TYR A 85 -6.24 2.24 -3.10
N ALA A 86 -7.57 2.08 -3.04
CA ALA A 86 -8.50 2.71 -3.97
C ALA A 86 -8.48 4.24 -3.89
N VAL A 87 -8.38 4.80 -2.67
CA VAL A 87 -8.25 6.25 -2.46
C VAL A 87 -6.94 6.76 -3.08
N VAL A 88 -5.81 6.10 -2.80
CA VAL A 88 -4.51 6.50 -3.36
C VAL A 88 -4.51 6.39 -4.89
N HIS A 89 -5.07 5.31 -5.44
CA HIS A 89 -5.19 5.13 -6.89
C HIS A 89 -5.99 6.26 -7.52
N THR A 90 -7.12 6.65 -6.91
CA THR A 90 -7.96 7.74 -7.39
C THR A 90 -7.23 9.09 -7.34
N VAL A 91 -6.48 9.37 -6.27
CA VAL A 91 -5.68 10.60 -6.16
C VAL A 91 -4.63 10.67 -7.27
N ILE A 92 -3.92 9.57 -7.52
CA ILE A 92 -2.89 9.50 -8.56
C ILE A 92 -3.49 9.65 -9.96
N ASP A 93 -4.61 8.98 -10.24
CA ASP A 93 -5.30 9.09 -11.53
C ASP A 93 -5.80 10.52 -11.79
N GLN A 94 -6.30 11.23 -10.77
CA GLN A 94 -6.77 12.61 -10.90
C GLN A 94 -5.64 13.62 -11.16
N GLU A 95 -4.42 13.29 -10.74
CA GLU A 95 -3.23 14.12 -10.94
C GLU A 95 -2.49 13.81 -12.24
N THR A 96 -2.94 12.80 -12.99
CA THR A 96 -2.44 12.46 -14.32
C THR A 96 -3.41 13.06 -15.36
N PRO A 97 -3.03 14.11 -16.13
CA PRO A 97 -3.87 14.68 -17.18
C PRO A 97 -4.22 13.70 -18.30
#